data_AF-A0A947FU21-F1
#
_entry.id   AF-A0A947FU21-F1
#
_cell.length_a   1.000
_cell.length_b   1.000
_cell.length_c   1.000
_cell.angle_alpha   90.00
_cell.angle_beta   90.00
_cell.angle_gamma   90.00
#
_symmetry.space_group_name_H-M   'P 1'
#
loop_
_entity.id
_entity.type
_entity.pdbx_description
1 polymer ?
#
loop_
_entity_poly.entity_id
_entity_poly.type
_entity_poly.pdbx_seq_one_letter_code
_entity_poly.pdbx_strand_id
1 'polypeptide(L)'
;MTVWRIIYILAFLIAPTSAILGADANQPKSDIRVLVDISGSMKQNDPQNLRVPAIQLFSQLLPENSRAGVWAFGEYVNMTVPLDDVSKAWKQMAMRTTREIDSTGLYTNLGSAIERATFGWTKADPNSKRSLIILTDGMVDVSPNQEVNDRARRKILRETLPELRAAGVVIHTIALAGDADESLMAQLSAQTDGWYQKIAVADQLQEAFLKIFGQATDQDSIPLDNNSFLVDDQITEFTLVLFKTGAAKPVQLEKPDGERFDASKDTAEVSWYEGTDYDLITVTKPMVGNWRVEAEV
;
A
#
# COMPACT_ATOMS: atom_id res chain seq x y z
N MET A 1 -0.17 -27.68 81.49
CA MET A 1 0.41 -26.64 80.62
C MET A 1 0.96 -27.30 79.37
N THR A 2 0.21 -27.31 78.28
CA THR A 2 0.73 -27.54 76.92
C THR A 2 -0.31 -27.06 75.91
N VAL A 3 0.18 -26.38 74.90
CA VAL A 3 -0.45 -25.27 74.17
C VAL A 3 -1.31 -25.78 73.00
N TRP A 4 -2.55 -25.29 72.88
CA TRP A 4 -3.36 -25.45 71.67
C TRP A 4 -2.84 -24.50 70.59
N ARG A 5 -2.41 -25.04 69.44
CA ARG A 5 -2.06 -24.24 68.25
C ARG A 5 -3.32 -24.00 67.43
N ILE A 6 -3.79 -22.75 67.42
CA ILE A 6 -4.82 -22.26 66.50
C ILE A 6 -4.16 -22.08 65.12
N ILE A 7 -4.65 -22.79 64.11
CA ILE A 7 -4.27 -22.59 62.71
C ILE A 7 -5.28 -21.60 62.11
N TYR A 8 -4.82 -20.40 61.75
CA TYR A 8 -5.59 -19.48 60.92
C TYR A 8 -5.37 -19.86 59.46
N ILE A 9 -6.43 -20.32 58.78
CA ILE A 9 -6.45 -20.44 57.31
C ILE A 9 -6.85 -19.07 56.76
N LEU A 10 -5.88 -18.34 56.17
CA LEU A 10 -6.15 -17.15 55.38
C LEU A 10 -6.66 -17.61 54.00
N ALA A 11 -7.95 -17.49 53.76
CA ALA A 11 -8.52 -17.61 52.42
C ALA A 11 -8.26 -16.29 51.66
N PHE A 12 -7.29 -16.29 50.75
CA PHE A 12 -7.15 -15.22 49.77
C PHE A 12 -8.24 -15.39 48.70
N LEU A 13 -9.26 -14.53 48.72
CA LEU A 13 -10.11 -14.31 47.55
C LEU A 13 -9.25 -13.64 46.47
N ILE A 14 -8.81 -14.40 45.48
CA ILE A 14 -8.25 -13.85 44.25
C ILE A 14 -9.46 -13.46 43.39
N ALA A 15 -9.81 -12.17 43.38
CA ALA A 15 -10.75 -11.65 42.41
C ALA A 15 -10.15 -11.78 41.00
N PRO A 16 -10.90 -12.26 39.99
CA PRO A 16 -10.43 -12.21 38.62
C PRO A 16 -10.43 -10.73 38.19
N THR A 17 -9.26 -10.11 38.16
CA THR A 17 -9.08 -8.87 37.40
C THR A 17 -9.16 -9.21 35.93
N SER A 18 -10.34 -9.03 35.35
CA SER A 18 -10.50 -8.96 33.90
C SER A 18 -9.73 -7.73 33.41
N ALA A 19 -8.48 -7.92 32.99
CA ALA A 19 -7.79 -6.94 32.19
C ALA A 19 -8.51 -6.90 30.83
N ILE A 20 -9.28 -5.86 30.60
CA ILE A 20 -9.73 -5.52 29.25
C ILE A 20 -8.45 -5.04 28.54
N LEU A 21 -7.85 -5.90 27.72
CA LEU A 21 -6.89 -5.49 26.72
C LEU A 21 -7.66 -4.64 25.71
N GLY A 22 -7.66 -3.32 25.93
CA GLY A 22 -8.08 -2.38 24.90
C GLY A 22 -7.13 -2.52 23.71
N ALA A 23 -7.67 -2.63 22.50
CA ALA A 23 -6.89 -2.50 21.28
C ALA A 23 -6.02 -1.24 21.36
N ASP A 24 -4.73 -1.38 21.07
CA ASP A 24 -3.74 -0.31 21.21
C ASP A 24 -4.17 0.93 20.42
N ALA A 25 -4.62 1.97 21.12
CA ALA A 25 -4.99 3.27 20.55
C ALA A 25 -3.77 4.10 20.09
N ASN A 26 -2.60 3.46 19.93
CA ASN A 26 -1.31 4.11 19.78
C ASN A 26 -0.49 3.60 18.59
N GLN A 27 -1.11 2.88 17.64
CA GLN A 27 -0.43 2.54 16.39
C GLN A 27 -0.34 3.79 15.49
N PRO A 28 0.87 4.11 14.98
CA PRO A 28 1.04 5.25 14.07
C PRO A 28 0.17 5.11 12.82
N LYS A 29 -0.50 6.20 12.44
CA LYS A 29 -1.33 6.26 11.23
C LYS A 29 -0.45 6.34 9.99
N SER A 30 -0.62 5.42 9.04
CA SER A 30 0.10 5.51 7.76
C SER A 30 -0.39 6.71 6.95
N ASP A 31 0.53 7.56 6.48
CA ASP A 31 0.33 8.66 5.51
C ASP A 31 1.09 8.28 4.23
N ILE A 32 0.37 7.75 3.24
CA ILE A 32 0.93 7.23 2.00
C ILE A 32 0.66 8.19 0.84
N ARG A 33 1.72 8.63 0.17
CA ARG A 33 1.61 9.55 -0.97
C ARG A 33 2.24 8.92 -2.19
N VAL A 34 1.50 8.87 -3.30
CA VAL A 34 1.94 8.21 -4.53
C VAL A 34 2.23 9.25 -5.60
N LEU A 35 3.42 9.18 -6.20
CA LEU A 35 3.84 9.94 -7.37
C LEU A 35 3.81 9.03 -8.59
N VAL A 36 3.13 9.47 -9.64
CA VAL A 36 2.92 8.69 -10.86
C VAL A 36 3.39 9.51 -12.05
N ASP A 37 4.39 9.00 -12.74
CA ASP A 37 4.90 9.60 -13.97
C ASP A 37 3.85 9.54 -15.08
N ILE A 38 3.61 10.68 -15.74
CA ILE A 38 2.71 10.81 -16.89
C ILE A 38 3.44 11.33 -18.14
N SER A 39 4.76 11.24 -18.16
CA SER A 39 5.60 11.66 -19.27
C SER A 39 5.31 10.88 -20.55
N GLY A 40 5.71 11.45 -21.69
CA GLY A 40 5.47 10.87 -23.01
C GLY A 40 6.07 9.47 -23.23
N SER A 41 7.17 9.12 -22.54
CA SER A 41 7.79 7.78 -22.61
C SER A 41 6.85 6.68 -22.13
N MET A 42 5.94 7.01 -21.20
CA MET A 42 4.94 6.07 -20.68
C MET A 42 4.00 5.54 -21.78
N LYS A 43 3.87 6.23 -22.93
CA LYS A 43 3.12 5.68 -24.09
C LYS A 43 3.76 4.42 -24.68
N GLN A 44 5.07 4.27 -24.51
CA GLN A 44 5.84 3.13 -25.02
C GLN A 44 6.05 2.08 -23.93
N ASN A 45 6.39 2.53 -22.72
CA ASN A 45 6.73 1.63 -21.62
C ASN A 45 5.49 1.08 -20.89
N ASP A 46 4.38 1.83 -20.89
CA ASP A 46 3.08 1.44 -20.34
C ASP A 46 1.92 1.74 -21.33
N PRO A 47 1.89 1.08 -22.50
CA PRO A 47 0.96 1.40 -23.58
C PRO A 47 -0.50 1.11 -23.24
N GLN A 48 -0.74 0.20 -22.30
CA GLN A 48 -2.07 -0.16 -21.80
C GLN A 48 -2.47 0.64 -20.56
N ASN A 49 -1.61 1.53 -20.07
CA ASN A 49 -1.85 2.35 -18.88
C ASN A 49 -2.09 1.52 -17.61
N LEU A 50 -1.36 0.41 -17.45
CA LEU A 50 -1.43 -0.55 -16.35
C LEU A 50 -1.05 0.06 -14.99
N ARG A 51 -0.46 1.26 -14.97
CA ARG A 51 -0.33 2.04 -13.73
C ARG A 51 -1.68 2.38 -13.11
N VAL A 52 -2.72 2.63 -13.91
CA VAL A 52 -4.06 2.94 -13.41
C VAL A 52 -4.64 1.77 -12.61
N PRO A 53 -4.77 0.55 -13.16
CA PRO A 53 -5.26 -0.59 -12.38
C PRO A 53 -4.34 -0.92 -11.19
N ALA A 54 -3.03 -0.67 -11.28
CA ALA A 54 -2.13 -0.85 -10.14
C ALA A 54 -2.39 0.15 -8.99
N ILE A 55 -2.57 1.43 -9.29
CA ILE A 55 -2.94 2.46 -8.30
C ILE A 55 -4.33 2.18 -7.73
N GLN A 56 -5.25 1.69 -8.57
CA GLN A 56 -6.59 1.32 -8.14
C GLN A 56 -6.56 0.16 -7.14
N LEU A 57 -5.83 -0.91 -7.47
CA LEU A 57 -5.59 -2.03 -6.56
C LEU A 57 -4.99 -1.54 -5.24
N PHE A 58 -3.91 -0.74 -5.32
CA PHE A 58 -3.26 -0.17 -4.15
C PHE A 58 -4.24 0.63 -3.27
N SER A 59 -5.03 1.52 -3.88
CA SER A 59 -6.01 2.37 -3.17
C SER A 59 -7.09 1.56 -2.46
N GLN A 60 -7.50 0.42 -3.04
CA GLN A 60 -8.49 -0.46 -2.41
C GLN A 60 -7.93 -1.20 -1.20
N LEU A 61 -6.64 -1.55 -1.21
CA LEU A 61 -5.97 -2.26 -0.12
C LEU A 61 -5.65 -1.36 1.08
N LEU A 62 -5.60 -0.04 0.89
CA LEU A 62 -5.30 0.89 1.98
C LEU A 62 -6.27 0.74 3.17
N PRO A 63 -5.77 0.63 4.41
CA PRO A 63 -6.60 0.58 5.61
C PRO A 63 -7.47 1.84 5.77
N GLU A 64 -8.70 1.71 6.28
CA GLU A 64 -9.60 2.87 6.48
C GLU A 64 -9.11 3.85 7.57
N ASN A 65 -8.12 3.45 8.38
CA ASN A 65 -7.49 4.33 9.37
C ASN A 65 -6.22 5.01 8.84
N SER A 66 -5.92 4.92 7.54
CA SER A 66 -4.75 5.56 6.90
C SER A 66 -5.11 6.90 6.25
N ARG A 67 -4.10 7.64 5.81
CA ARG A 67 -4.23 8.86 4.99
C ARG A 67 -3.53 8.61 3.67
N ALA A 68 -4.14 9.01 2.54
CA ALA A 68 -3.50 8.83 1.26
C ALA A 68 -3.85 9.89 0.21
N GLY A 69 -2.98 10.02 -0.79
CA GLY A 69 -3.16 10.88 -1.95
C GLY A 69 -2.31 10.41 -3.14
N VAL A 70 -2.71 10.82 -4.34
CA VAL A 70 -2.01 10.48 -5.60
C VAL A 70 -1.76 11.73 -6.41
N TRP A 71 -0.53 11.89 -6.87
CA TRP A 71 -0.11 12.98 -7.75
C TRP A 71 0.41 12.41 -9.07
N ALA A 72 -0.16 12.90 -10.16
CA ALA A 72 0.41 12.72 -11.49
C ALA A 72 1.44 13.82 -11.75
N PHE A 73 2.59 13.46 -12.33
CA PHE A 73 3.63 14.44 -12.64
C PHE A 73 4.27 14.26 -14.02
N GLY A 74 4.51 15.39 -14.68
CA GLY A 74 5.39 15.56 -15.84
C GLY A 74 6.15 16.86 -15.64
N GLU A 75 5.97 17.84 -16.51
CA GLU A 75 6.42 19.24 -16.32
C GLU A 75 5.72 19.88 -15.11
N TYR A 76 4.41 19.64 -15.01
CA TYR A 76 3.55 20.08 -13.92
C TYR A 76 3.11 18.90 -13.07
N VAL A 77 2.71 19.20 -11.83
CA VAL A 77 2.30 18.21 -10.84
C VAL A 77 0.85 18.48 -10.46
N ASN A 78 -0.01 17.49 -10.65
CA ASN A 78 -1.44 17.57 -10.38
C ASN A 78 -1.80 16.56 -9.29
N MET A 79 -2.56 16.99 -8.29
CA MET A 79 -3.11 16.09 -7.27
C MET A 79 -4.36 15.42 -7.84
N THR A 80 -4.19 14.24 -8.44
CA THR A 80 -5.26 13.48 -9.11
C THR A 80 -6.22 12.84 -8.11
N VAL A 81 -5.70 12.36 -6.98
CA VAL A 81 -6.51 11.90 -5.86
C VAL A 81 -6.21 12.81 -4.67
N PRO A 82 -7.20 13.53 -4.13
CA PRO A 82 -6.99 14.41 -2.99
C PRO A 82 -6.37 13.69 -1.80
N LEU A 83 -5.42 14.36 -1.14
CA LEU A 83 -4.84 13.88 0.11
C LEU A 83 -5.86 13.97 1.25
N ASP A 84 -6.39 12.83 1.67
CA ASP A 84 -7.42 12.75 2.71
C ASP A 84 -7.34 11.42 3.49
N ASP A 85 -8.15 11.31 4.53
CA ASP A 85 -8.35 10.06 5.26
C ASP A 85 -9.02 9.01 4.37
N VAL A 86 -8.46 7.81 4.37
CA VAL A 86 -8.95 6.71 3.54
C VAL A 86 -10.28 6.21 4.09
N SER A 87 -11.36 6.48 3.37
CA SER A 87 -12.69 5.96 3.66
C SER A 87 -13.23 5.20 2.46
N LYS A 88 -14.33 4.47 2.61
CA LYS A 88 -15.03 3.86 1.46
C LYS A 88 -15.35 4.88 0.35
N ALA A 89 -15.76 6.09 0.74
CA ALA A 89 -16.03 7.18 -0.20
C ALA A 89 -14.76 7.66 -0.89
N TRP A 90 -13.64 7.78 -0.17
CA TRP A 90 -12.34 8.11 -0.74
C TRP A 90 -11.86 7.05 -1.73
N LYS A 91 -11.97 5.75 -1.38
CA LYS A 91 -11.62 4.63 -2.27
C LYS A 91 -12.42 4.67 -3.58
N GLN A 92 -13.74 4.88 -3.50
CA GLN A 92 -14.59 5.04 -4.68
C GLN A 92 -14.23 6.28 -5.50
N MET A 93 -13.87 7.39 -4.86
CA MET A 93 -13.38 8.57 -5.55
C MET A 93 -12.08 8.27 -6.30
N ALA A 94 -11.11 7.65 -5.64
CA ALA A 94 -9.83 7.25 -6.22
C ALA A 94 -10.02 6.33 -7.44
N MET A 95 -11.00 5.42 -7.43
CA MET A 95 -11.32 4.58 -8.61
C MET A 95 -11.78 5.38 -9.83
N ARG A 96 -12.43 6.53 -9.61
CA ARG A 96 -12.96 7.35 -10.70
C ARG A 96 -11.90 8.30 -11.22
N THR A 97 -11.22 9.02 -10.33
CA THR A 97 -10.28 10.07 -10.75
C THR A 97 -8.98 9.51 -11.31
N THR A 98 -8.54 8.32 -10.89
CA THR A 98 -7.35 7.68 -11.49
C THR A 98 -7.52 7.35 -12.97
N ARG A 99 -8.75 7.25 -13.49
CA ARG A 99 -9.03 7.05 -14.92
C ARG A 99 -8.66 8.25 -15.79
N GLU A 100 -8.47 9.42 -15.17
CA GLU A 100 -8.04 10.64 -15.85
C GLU A 100 -6.51 10.70 -16.02
N ILE A 101 -5.76 9.76 -15.44
CA ILE A 101 -4.31 9.66 -15.62
C ILE A 101 -4.03 9.21 -17.06
N ASP A 102 -3.37 10.06 -17.82
CA ASP A 102 -2.90 9.80 -19.18
C ASP A 102 -1.37 9.89 -19.29
N SER A 103 -0.82 9.78 -20.50
CA SER A 103 0.62 9.92 -20.78
C SER A 103 0.90 11.18 -21.62
N THR A 104 0.34 12.33 -21.23
CA THR A 104 0.44 13.59 -22.00
C THR A 104 1.48 14.57 -21.49
N GLY A 105 2.14 14.26 -20.37
CA GLY A 105 3.17 15.10 -19.78
C GLY A 105 4.38 15.29 -20.71
N LEU A 106 4.79 16.54 -20.87
CA LEU A 106 6.14 16.87 -21.33
C LEU A 106 7.06 16.81 -20.11
N TYR A 107 8.32 16.39 -20.29
CA TYR A 107 9.32 16.35 -19.22
C TYR A 107 8.92 15.47 -18.01
N THR A 108 9.86 15.29 -17.08
CA THR A 108 9.75 14.45 -15.89
C THR A 108 10.33 15.21 -14.69
N ASN A 109 9.55 16.18 -14.17
CA ASN A 109 9.98 17.05 -13.07
C ASN A 109 9.75 16.38 -11.70
N LEU A 110 10.52 15.31 -11.45
CA LEU A 110 10.45 14.54 -10.22
C LEU A 110 10.71 15.39 -8.97
N GLY A 111 11.61 16.38 -9.04
CA GLY A 111 11.92 17.25 -7.89
C GLY A 111 10.69 18.04 -7.43
N SER A 112 9.98 18.69 -8.36
CA SER A 112 8.73 19.40 -8.08
C SER A 112 7.64 18.46 -7.56
N ALA A 113 7.57 17.24 -8.10
CA ALA A 113 6.61 16.23 -7.65
C ALA A 113 6.84 15.84 -6.19
N ILE A 114 8.09 15.55 -5.82
CA ILE A 114 8.47 15.25 -4.43
C ILE A 114 8.15 16.44 -3.52
N GLU A 115 8.56 17.65 -3.86
CA GLU A 115 8.31 18.85 -3.04
C GLU A 115 6.81 19.09 -2.80
N ARG A 116 5.97 18.95 -3.84
CA ARG A 116 4.52 19.15 -3.71
C ARG A 116 3.82 18.04 -2.95
N ALA A 117 4.15 16.77 -3.25
CA ALA A 117 3.52 15.65 -2.57
C ALA A 117 3.95 15.56 -1.12
N THR A 118 5.18 15.95 -0.76
CA THR A 118 5.67 15.90 0.63
C THR A 118 5.41 17.18 1.42
N PHE A 119 4.66 18.13 0.85
CA PHE A 119 4.31 19.37 1.55
C PHE A 119 3.68 19.08 2.91
N GLY A 120 4.20 19.75 3.95
CA GLY A 120 3.80 19.55 5.35
C GLY A 120 4.62 18.50 6.11
N TRP A 121 5.40 17.65 5.45
CA TRP A 121 6.32 16.70 6.11
C TRP A 121 7.66 17.38 6.45
N THR A 122 7.67 18.26 7.45
CA THR A 122 8.87 19.06 7.81
C THR A 122 9.69 18.47 8.97
N LYS A 123 9.08 17.60 9.78
CA LYS A 123 9.72 16.94 10.94
C LYS A 123 9.09 15.58 11.18
N ALA A 124 9.84 14.65 11.75
CA ALA A 124 9.31 13.34 12.13
C ALA A 124 8.08 13.49 13.05
N ASP A 125 7.12 12.61 12.86
CA ASP A 125 5.89 12.54 13.65
C ASP A 125 5.74 11.11 14.19
N PRO A 126 5.84 10.89 15.50
CA PRO A 126 5.75 9.55 16.07
C PRO A 126 4.35 8.92 15.87
N ASN A 127 3.34 9.72 15.57
CA ASN A 127 1.98 9.25 15.33
C ASN A 127 1.71 8.96 13.84
N SER A 128 2.70 9.15 12.96
CA SER A 128 2.52 8.95 11.52
C SER A 128 3.69 8.22 10.87
N LYS A 129 3.38 7.12 10.18
CA LYS A 129 4.32 6.43 9.29
C LYS A 129 4.18 7.01 7.89
N ARG A 130 5.21 7.68 7.39
CA ARG A 130 5.14 8.43 6.13
C ARG A 130 5.83 7.66 5.03
N SER A 131 5.08 7.32 4.00
CA SER A 131 5.57 6.57 2.84
C SER A 131 5.33 7.34 1.56
N LEU A 132 6.40 7.65 0.83
CA LEU A 132 6.32 8.20 -0.52
C LEU A 132 6.59 7.08 -1.51
N ILE A 133 5.63 6.77 -2.38
CA ILE A 133 5.79 5.77 -3.45
C ILE A 133 5.98 6.50 -4.76
N ILE A 134 7.03 6.17 -5.52
CA ILE A 134 7.35 6.83 -6.79
C ILE A 134 7.35 5.79 -7.90
N LEU A 135 6.53 5.99 -8.93
CA LEU A 135 6.57 5.22 -10.18
C LEU A 135 7.07 6.12 -11.30
N THR A 136 8.11 5.70 -12.00
CA THR A 136 8.65 6.39 -13.20
C THR A 136 9.34 5.42 -14.16
N ASP A 137 9.34 5.78 -15.43
CA ASP A 137 10.06 5.07 -16.52
C ASP A 137 11.22 5.90 -17.10
N GLY A 138 11.48 7.08 -16.52
CA GLY A 138 12.36 8.09 -17.10
C GLY A 138 13.40 8.67 -16.13
N MET A 139 14.25 9.53 -16.68
CA MET A 139 15.21 10.31 -15.90
C MET A 139 14.59 11.59 -15.37
N VAL A 140 15.29 12.26 -14.45
CA VAL A 140 14.97 13.65 -14.11
C VAL A 140 15.19 14.50 -15.35
N ASP A 141 14.11 14.95 -15.96
CA ASP A 141 14.12 15.80 -17.14
C ASP A 141 13.25 17.01 -16.87
N VAL A 142 13.85 18.20 -16.80
CA VAL A 142 13.15 19.46 -16.51
C VAL A 142 13.44 20.51 -17.59
N SER A 143 14.31 20.19 -18.54
CA SER A 143 14.80 21.11 -19.56
C SER A 143 15.55 20.35 -20.65
N PRO A 144 15.60 20.85 -21.89
CA PRO A 144 16.46 20.30 -22.94
C PRO A 144 17.96 20.38 -22.62
N ASN A 145 18.37 21.13 -21.59
CA ASN A 145 19.76 21.28 -21.19
C ASN A 145 20.13 20.26 -20.10
N GLN A 146 21.03 19.33 -20.46
CA GLN A 146 21.52 18.28 -19.56
C GLN A 146 22.10 18.82 -18.24
N GLU A 147 22.78 19.96 -18.24
CA GLU A 147 23.33 20.51 -16.99
C GLU A 147 22.23 20.98 -16.03
N VAL A 148 21.08 21.41 -16.55
CA VAL A 148 19.91 21.77 -15.74
C VAL A 148 19.32 20.51 -15.12
N ASN A 149 19.18 19.44 -15.90
CA ASN A 149 18.70 18.13 -15.44
C ASN A 149 19.63 17.56 -14.34
N ASP A 150 20.94 17.60 -14.56
CA ASP A 150 21.93 17.16 -13.58
C ASP A 150 21.90 17.98 -12.28
N ARG A 151 21.65 19.29 -12.36
CA ARG A 151 21.46 20.15 -11.18
C ARG A 151 20.18 19.76 -10.44
N ALA A 152 19.07 19.56 -11.13
CA ALA A 152 17.80 19.14 -10.53
C ALA A 152 17.95 17.77 -9.82
N ARG A 153 18.57 16.80 -10.49
CA ARG A 153 18.91 15.50 -9.90
C ARG A 153 19.79 15.63 -8.65
N ARG A 154 20.84 16.45 -8.70
CA ARG A 154 21.71 16.69 -7.53
C ARG A 154 20.96 17.36 -6.39
N LYS A 155 20.05 18.29 -6.67
CA LYS A 155 19.22 18.96 -5.66
C LYS A 155 18.39 17.94 -4.89
N ILE A 156 17.73 17.02 -5.59
CA ILE A 156 16.96 15.93 -4.97
C ILE A 156 17.82 15.15 -3.97
N LEU A 157 19.03 14.72 -4.39
CA LEU A 157 19.90 13.90 -3.55
C LEU A 157 20.56 14.66 -2.39
N ARG A 158 20.93 15.93 -2.59
CA ARG A 158 21.75 16.70 -1.63
C ARG A 158 20.96 17.58 -0.70
N GLU A 159 19.73 17.95 -1.08
CA GLU A 159 18.88 18.86 -0.30
C GLU A 159 17.60 18.12 0.13
N THR A 160 16.78 17.70 -0.83
CA THR A 160 15.45 17.14 -0.55
C THR A 160 15.50 15.81 0.21
N LEU A 161 16.35 14.87 -0.21
CA LEU A 161 16.45 13.54 0.39
C LEU A 161 16.88 13.59 1.87
N PRO A 162 17.93 14.35 2.28
CA PRO A 162 18.25 14.55 3.68
C PRO A 162 17.11 15.12 4.52
N GLU A 163 16.36 16.10 3.99
CA GLU A 163 15.22 16.72 4.67
C GLU A 163 14.09 15.71 4.91
N LEU A 164 13.73 14.93 3.87
CA LEU A 164 12.70 13.90 3.98
C LEU A 164 13.09 12.79 4.95
N ARG A 165 14.35 12.36 4.92
CA ARG A 165 14.88 11.39 5.88
C ARG A 165 14.79 11.92 7.32
N ALA A 166 15.16 13.18 7.56
CA ALA A 166 15.02 13.82 8.87
C ALA A 166 13.54 13.97 9.29
N ALA A 167 12.64 14.10 8.32
CA ALA A 167 11.20 14.11 8.54
C ALA A 167 10.57 12.72 8.72
N GLY A 168 11.37 11.64 8.75
CA GLY A 168 10.91 10.26 8.95
C GLY A 168 10.15 9.69 7.76
N VAL A 169 10.43 10.16 6.54
CA VAL A 169 9.78 9.69 5.31
C VAL A 169 10.55 8.49 4.76
N VAL A 170 9.83 7.41 4.48
CA VAL A 170 10.32 6.22 3.75
C VAL A 170 9.93 6.38 2.28
N ILE A 171 10.90 6.27 1.36
CA ILE A 171 10.66 6.41 -0.08
C ILE A 171 10.74 5.03 -0.74
N HIS A 172 9.65 4.57 -1.35
CA HIS A 172 9.63 3.37 -2.17
C HIS A 172 9.62 3.78 -3.64
N THR A 173 10.35 3.06 -4.49
CA THR A 173 10.45 3.40 -5.91
C THR A 173 10.21 2.19 -6.80
N ILE A 174 9.43 2.37 -7.85
CA ILE A 174 9.22 1.45 -8.95
C ILE A 174 9.82 2.09 -10.20
N ALA A 175 10.86 1.48 -10.74
CA ALA A 175 11.46 1.86 -12.01
C ALA A 175 10.95 0.91 -13.10
N LEU A 176 10.14 1.42 -14.02
CA LEU A 176 9.74 0.70 -15.22
C LEU A 176 10.88 0.74 -16.24
N ALA A 177 11.36 -0.43 -16.66
CA ALA A 177 12.53 -0.55 -17.53
C ALA A 177 12.33 0.21 -18.84
N GLY A 178 13.42 0.80 -19.32
CA GLY A 178 13.42 1.84 -20.35
C GLY A 178 14.57 2.79 -20.04
N ASP A 179 14.28 4.08 -19.99
CA ASP A 179 15.24 5.16 -19.72
C ASP A 179 15.26 5.60 -18.24
N ALA A 180 14.72 4.78 -17.34
CA ALA A 180 14.60 5.12 -15.92
C ALA A 180 15.97 5.35 -15.25
N ASP A 181 16.06 6.38 -14.40
CA ASP A 181 17.24 6.63 -13.58
C ASP A 181 17.30 5.67 -12.37
N GLU A 182 17.63 4.42 -12.64
CA GLU A 182 17.71 3.35 -11.63
C GLU A 182 18.66 3.71 -10.48
N SER A 183 19.75 4.43 -10.78
CA SER A 183 20.71 4.89 -9.77
C SER A 183 20.07 5.86 -8.78
N LEU A 184 19.26 6.81 -9.26
CA LEU A 184 18.53 7.74 -8.40
C LEU A 184 17.47 7.00 -7.58
N MET A 185 16.67 6.15 -8.22
CA MET A 185 15.58 5.41 -7.56
C MET A 185 16.10 4.50 -6.43
N ALA A 186 17.16 3.74 -6.71
CA ALA A 186 17.81 2.90 -5.72
C ALA A 186 18.39 3.72 -4.55
N GLN A 187 18.98 4.89 -4.83
CA GLN A 187 19.51 5.77 -3.77
C GLN A 187 18.42 6.38 -2.89
N LEU A 188 17.31 6.84 -3.48
CA LEU A 188 16.18 7.39 -2.71
C LEU A 188 15.65 6.35 -1.73
N SER A 189 15.43 5.12 -2.22
CA SER A 189 14.87 4.04 -1.40
C SER A 189 15.85 3.59 -0.33
N ALA A 190 17.09 3.27 -0.72
CA ALA A 190 18.08 2.74 0.22
C ALA A 190 18.44 3.73 1.35
N GLN A 191 18.40 5.04 1.09
CA GLN A 191 18.74 6.04 2.11
C GLN A 191 17.58 6.38 3.05
N THR A 192 16.37 5.90 2.76
CA THR A 192 15.17 6.12 3.57
C THR A 192 14.55 4.82 4.07
N ASP A 193 15.31 3.73 4.02
CA ASP A 193 14.88 2.37 4.41
C ASP A 193 13.65 1.86 3.63
N GLY A 194 13.47 2.36 2.41
CA GLY A 194 12.38 1.99 1.51
C GLY A 194 12.76 0.91 0.49
N TRP A 195 11.75 0.45 -0.25
CA TRP A 195 11.89 -0.63 -1.23
C TRP A 195 12.10 -0.09 -2.64
N TYR A 196 13.13 -0.60 -3.33
CA TYR A 196 13.35 -0.36 -4.76
C TYR A 196 12.95 -1.60 -5.56
N GLN A 197 12.09 -1.41 -6.57
CA GLN A 197 11.70 -2.45 -7.51
C GLN A 197 11.95 -1.99 -8.94
N LYS A 198 12.81 -2.72 -9.65
CA LYS A 198 12.88 -2.66 -11.11
C LYS A 198 11.87 -3.63 -11.70
N ILE A 199 11.11 -3.19 -12.69
CA ILE A 199 10.22 -4.06 -13.47
C ILE A 199 10.58 -3.94 -14.95
N ALA A 200 10.53 -5.06 -15.68
CA ALA A 200 10.93 -5.08 -17.09
C ALA A 200 9.79 -4.65 -18.02
N VAL A 201 8.55 -4.95 -17.64
CA VAL A 201 7.33 -4.69 -18.41
C VAL A 201 6.23 -4.21 -17.49
N ALA A 202 5.28 -3.43 -18.03
CA ALA A 202 4.19 -2.84 -17.28
C ALA A 202 3.26 -3.87 -16.63
N ASP A 203 3.19 -5.10 -17.15
CA ASP A 203 2.39 -6.19 -16.57
C ASP A 203 2.79 -6.53 -15.12
N GLN A 204 4.03 -6.22 -14.75
CA GLN A 204 4.56 -6.45 -13.40
C GLN A 204 4.23 -5.32 -12.40
N LEU A 205 3.57 -4.25 -12.85
CA LEU A 205 3.27 -3.08 -12.00
C LEU A 205 2.41 -3.45 -10.79
N GLN A 206 1.37 -4.27 -10.99
CA GLN A 206 0.44 -4.63 -9.91
C GLN A 206 1.15 -5.42 -8.81
N GLU A 207 1.96 -6.42 -9.16
CA GLU A 207 2.78 -7.17 -8.20
C GLU A 207 3.78 -6.27 -7.46
N ALA A 208 4.42 -5.35 -8.17
CA ALA A 208 5.34 -4.39 -7.55
C ALA A 208 4.65 -3.49 -6.52
N PHE A 209 3.44 -3.00 -6.83
CA PHE A 209 2.62 -2.23 -5.89
C PHE A 209 2.17 -3.05 -4.69
N LEU A 210 1.77 -4.33 -4.87
CA LEU A 210 1.42 -5.21 -3.75
C LEU A 210 2.59 -5.42 -2.78
N LYS A 211 3.79 -5.61 -3.32
CA LYS A 211 5.00 -5.76 -2.51
C LYS A 211 5.32 -4.49 -1.72
N ILE A 212 5.20 -3.33 -2.36
CA ILE A 212 5.40 -2.04 -1.68
C ILE A 212 4.30 -1.80 -0.64
N PHE A 213 3.05 -2.18 -0.93
CA PHE A 213 1.93 -2.06 0.01
C PHE A 213 2.25 -2.75 1.33
N GLY A 214 2.62 -4.04 1.33
CA GLY A 214 2.94 -4.76 2.56
C GLY A 214 4.05 -4.09 3.37
N GLN A 215 5.04 -3.48 2.70
CA GLN A 215 6.12 -2.72 3.36
C GLN A 215 5.67 -1.34 3.89
N ALA A 216 4.78 -0.65 3.18
CA ALA A 216 4.35 0.70 3.52
C ALA A 216 3.24 0.72 4.60
N THR A 217 2.52 -0.39 4.77
CA THR A 217 1.41 -0.50 5.73
C THR A 217 1.68 -1.45 6.89
N ASP A 218 2.88 -2.05 6.95
CA ASP A 218 3.26 -3.10 7.91
C ASP A 218 2.23 -4.23 8.00
N GLN A 219 1.64 -4.59 6.86
CA GLN A 219 0.70 -5.70 6.77
C GLN A 219 1.41 -7.01 6.46
N ASP A 220 1.10 -8.02 7.27
CA ASP A 220 1.55 -9.38 7.06
C ASP A 220 0.86 -10.00 5.84
N SER A 221 1.60 -10.83 5.10
CA SER A 221 1.06 -11.64 4.01
C SER A 221 1.07 -13.11 4.39
N ILE A 222 -0.05 -13.78 4.13
CA ILE A 222 -0.18 -15.23 4.36
C ILE A 222 0.08 -15.92 3.03
N PRO A 223 1.05 -16.86 2.95
CA PRO A 223 1.27 -17.62 1.74
C PRO A 223 0.06 -18.53 1.47
N LEU A 224 -0.36 -18.59 0.21
CA LEU A 224 -1.31 -19.59 -0.26
C LEU A 224 -0.56 -20.90 -0.52
N ASP A 225 -1.03 -22.00 0.07
CA ASP A 225 -0.56 -23.37 -0.21
C ASP A 225 -1.71 -24.17 -0.84
N ASN A 226 -1.56 -24.58 -2.09
CA ASN A 226 -2.60 -25.28 -2.86
C ASN A 226 -3.98 -24.59 -2.78
N ASN A 227 -3.98 -23.27 -2.99
CA ASN A 227 -5.13 -22.37 -2.83
C ASN A 227 -5.79 -22.43 -1.45
N SER A 228 -5.08 -22.82 -0.41
CA SER A 228 -5.56 -22.81 0.97
C SER A 228 -4.66 -21.94 1.85
N PHE A 229 -5.22 -21.43 2.93
CA PHE A 229 -4.49 -20.65 3.92
C PHE A 229 -5.11 -20.82 5.31
N LEU A 230 -4.27 -20.75 6.33
CA LEU A 230 -4.68 -20.87 7.73
C LEU A 230 -4.94 -19.49 8.32
N VAL A 231 -6.11 -19.32 8.93
CA VAL A 231 -6.46 -18.14 9.72
C VAL A 231 -6.45 -18.53 11.20
N ASP A 232 -5.64 -17.84 12.01
CA ASP A 232 -5.61 -17.98 13.46
C ASP A 232 -6.51 -16.94 14.16
N ASP A 233 -6.53 -16.96 15.49
CA ASP A 233 -7.39 -16.10 16.32
C ASP A 233 -6.90 -14.65 16.46
N GLN A 234 -5.70 -14.33 15.97
CA GLN A 234 -5.14 -12.99 15.98
C GLN A 234 -5.53 -12.18 14.74
N ILE A 235 -5.93 -12.87 13.66
CA ILE A 235 -6.34 -12.24 12.41
C ILE A 235 -7.77 -11.70 12.56
N THR A 236 -7.89 -10.37 12.61
CA THR A 236 -9.18 -9.68 12.68
C THR A 236 -9.80 -9.38 11.31
N GLU A 237 -8.96 -9.34 10.27
CA GLU A 237 -9.35 -9.07 8.89
C GLU A 237 -8.30 -9.68 7.95
N PHE A 238 -8.73 -10.22 6.81
CA PHE A 238 -7.82 -10.51 5.69
C PHE A 238 -8.40 -9.97 4.39
N THR A 239 -7.53 -9.65 3.43
CA THR A 239 -7.93 -9.35 2.06
C THR A 239 -7.21 -10.29 1.10
N LEU A 240 -7.98 -10.99 0.26
CA LEU A 240 -7.46 -11.77 -0.85
C LEU A 240 -7.41 -10.90 -2.10
N VAL A 241 -6.29 -11.00 -2.82
CA VAL A 241 -6.12 -10.41 -4.16
C VAL A 241 -5.98 -11.56 -5.14
N LEU A 242 -6.93 -11.68 -6.06
CA LEU A 242 -6.99 -12.76 -7.03
C LEU A 242 -6.92 -12.18 -8.44
N PHE A 243 -5.79 -12.36 -9.10
CA PHE A 243 -5.61 -11.90 -10.48
C PHE A 243 -6.37 -12.80 -11.45
N LYS A 244 -7.09 -12.21 -12.39
CA LYS A 244 -7.90 -12.93 -13.38
C LYS A 244 -7.05 -13.30 -14.59
N THR A 245 -7.06 -14.58 -14.96
CA THR A 245 -6.45 -15.04 -16.21
C THR A 245 -7.53 -15.51 -17.19
N GLY A 246 -7.73 -14.78 -18.29
CA GLY A 246 -8.64 -15.18 -19.36
C GLY A 246 -10.13 -15.21 -18.95
N ALA A 247 -10.89 -16.17 -19.48
CA ALA A 247 -12.29 -16.39 -19.10
C ALA A 247 -12.37 -17.17 -17.77
N ALA A 248 -11.85 -16.57 -16.70
CA ALA A 248 -11.80 -17.19 -15.38
C ALA A 248 -13.22 -17.54 -14.89
N LYS A 249 -13.37 -18.74 -14.33
CA LYS A 249 -14.59 -19.12 -13.61
C LYS A 249 -14.82 -18.18 -12.42
N PRO A 250 -16.08 -17.98 -12.00
CA PRO A 250 -16.37 -17.23 -10.78
C PRO A 250 -15.59 -17.81 -9.60
N VAL A 251 -14.86 -16.96 -8.89
CA VAL A 251 -14.13 -17.35 -7.69
C VAL A 251 -15.13 -17.75 -6.61
N GLN A 252 -14.86 -18.85 -5.92
CA GLN A 252 -15.56 -19.21 -4.70
C GLN A 252 -14.58 -19.27 -3.52
N LEU A 253 -15.03 -18.80 -2.37
CA LEU A 253 -14.30 -18.90 -1.11
C LEU A 253 -15.02 -19.90 -0.20
N GLU A 254 -14.30 -20.91 0.25
CA GLU A 254 -14.76 -21.92 1.20
C GLU A 254 -14.23 -21.59 2.61
N LYS A 255 -15.17 -21.48 3.56
CA LYS A 255 -14.90 -21.28 4.98
C LYS A 255 -14.39 -22.56 5.66
N PRO A 256 -13.79 -22.47 6.86
CA PRO A 256 -13.37 -23.64 7.63
C PRO A 256 -14.50 -24.62 8.00
N ASP A 257 -15.75 -24.17 8.04
CA ASP A 257 -16.93 -25.01 8.28
C ASP A 257 -17.50 -25.68 7.00
N GLY A 258 -16.89 -25.41 5.84
CA GLY A 258 -17.30 -25.91 4.53
C GLY A 258 -18.37 -25.06 3.84
N GLU A 259 -18.84 -23.96 4.44
CA GLU A 259 -19.75 -23.03 3.76
C GLU A 259 -19.02 -22.34 2.59
N ARG A 260 -19.70 -22.24 1.45
CA ARG A 260 -19.19 -21.59 0.23
C ARG A 260 -19.95 -20.33 -0.10
N PHE A 261 -19.22 -19.30 -0.50
CA PHE A 261 -19.78 -18.05 -0.99
C PHE A 261 -18.96 -17.48 -2.15
N ASP A 262 -19.65 -16.64 -2.92
CA ASP A 262 -19.15 -15.98 -4.12
C ASP A 262 -19.59 -14.50 -4.11
N ALA A 263 -19.26 -13.77 -5.18
CA ALA A 263 -19.57 -12.35 -5.34
C ALA A 263 -21.07 -12.00 -5.23
N SER A 264 -21.98 -12.96 -5.38
CA SER A 264 -23.43 -12.71 -5.26
C SER A 264 -23.91 -12.59 -3.81
N LYS A 265 -23.07 -12.95 -2.83
CA LYS A 265 -23.38 -12.92 -1.40
C LYS A 265 -22.52 -11.88 -0.67
N ASP A 266 -22.83 -10.61 -0.87
CA ASP A 266 -22.28 -9.54 -0.01
C ASP A 266 -22.93 -9.65 1.38
N THR A 267 -22.12 -9.75 2.42
CA THR A 267 -22.59 -9.84 3.81
C THR A 267 -22.04 -8.67 4.61
N ALA A 268 -22.48 -8.49 5.87
CA ALA A 268 -21.90 -7.44 6.70
C ALA A 268 -20.40 -7.65 6.99
N GLU A 269 -19.92 -8.89 6.86
CA GLU A 269 -18.57 -9.32 7.25
C GLU A 269 -17.65 -9.56 6.05
N VAL A 270 -18.22 -9.70 4.85
CA VAL A 270 -17.50 -9.94 3.59
C VAL A 270 -17.79 -8.80 2.64
N SER A 271 -16.74 -8.16 2.10
CA SER A 271 -16.85 -7.19 1.02
C SER A 271 -16.16 -7.73 -0.22
N TRP A 272 -16.89 -7.77 -1.32
CA TRP A 272 -16.39 -8.24 -2.61
C TRP A 272 -16.29 -7.09 -3.63
N TYR A 273 -15.11 -6.87 -4.19
CA TYR A 273 -14.91 -6.01 -5.34
C TYR A 273 -14.54 -6.86 -6.54
N GLU A 274 -15.46 -6.93 -7.52
CA GLU A 274 -15.23 -7.63 -8.78
C GLU A 274 -14.64 -6.65 -9.80
N GLY A 275 -13.34 -6.77 -10.06
CA GLY A 275 -12.62 -5.97 -11.04
C GLY A 275 -12.48 -6.68 -12.38
N THR A 276 -12.01 -5.95 -13.39
CA THR A 276 -11.70 -6.55 -14.71
C THR A 276 -10.47 -7.44 -14.65
N ASP A 277 -9.42 -7.01 -13.95
CA ASP A 277 -8.11 -7.68 -13.91
C ASP A 277 -7.89 -8.47 -12.62
N TYR A 278 -8.64 -8.17 -11.56
CA TYR A 278 -8.52 -8.80 -10.26
C TYR A 278 -9.83 -8.76 -9.48
N ASP A 279 -10.00 -9.70 -8.56
CA ASP A 279 -11.00 -9.63 -7.49
C ASP A 279 -10.33 -9.29 -6.16
N LEU A 280 -11.02 -8.49 -5.35
CA LEU A 280 -10.66 -8.27 -3.95
C LEU A 280 -11.76 -8.79 -3.05
N ILE A 281 -11.36 -9.64 -2.10
CA ILE A 281 -12.28 -10.23 -1.13
C ILE A 281 -11.75 -9.87 0.25
N THR A 282 -12.41 -8.93 0.91
CA THR A 282 -12.10 -8.55 2.29
C THR A 282 -13.05 -9.26 3.23
N VAL A 283 -12.52 -10.01 4.19
CA VAL A 283 -13.29 -10.70 5.22
C VAL A 283 -12.89 -10.14 6.58
N THR A 284 -13.85 -9.53 7.26
CA THR A 284 -13.73 -9.04 8.63
C THR A 284 -14.23 -10.09 9.61
N LYS A 285 -13.58 -10.20 10.78
CA LYS A 285 -13.85 -11.22 11.80
C LYS A 285 -13.91 -12.64 11.21
N PRO A 286 -12.86 -13.08 10.50
CA PRO A 286 -12.86 -14.38 9.84
C PRO A 286 -12.95 -15.51 10.86
N MET A 287 -13.57 -16.61 10.45
CA MET A 287 -13.55 -17.86 11.21
C MET A 287 -12.13 -18.42 11.27
N VAL A 288 -11.70 -18.80 12.47
CA VAL A 288 -10.42 -19.49 12.70
C VAL A 288 -10.46 -20.86 12.02
N GLY A 289 -9.41 -21.18 11.26
CA GLY A 289 -9.26 -22.45 10.58
C GLY A 289 -8.76 -22.33 9.15
N ASN A 290 -8.85 -23.42 8.40
CA ASN A 290 -8.35 -23.49 7.03
C ASN A 290 -9.40 -22.97 6.04
N TRP A 291 -9.03 -21.92 5.31
CA TRP A 291 -9.82 -21.36 4.22
C TRP A 291 -9.29 -21.87 2.89
N ARG A 292 -10.17 -21.94 1.88
CA ARG A 292 -9.79 -22.40 0.53
C ARG A 292 -10.39 -21.53 -0.57
N VAL A 293 -9.57 -21.17 -1.54
CA VAL A 293 -9.94 -20.43 -2.75
C VAL A 293 -10.16 -21.43 -3.89
N GLU A 294 -11.36 -21.48 -4.43
CA GLU A 294 -11.66 -22.19 -5.66
C GLU A 294 -11.69 -21.16 -6.81
N ALA A 295 -10.56 -21.06 -7.51
CA ALA A 295 -10.38 -20.20 -8.67
C ALA A 295 -9.48 -20.91 -9.71
N GLU A 296 -9.70 -20.63 -11.00
CA GLU A 296 -8.66 -20.85 -12.01
C GLU A 296 -7.69 -19.67 -11.90
N VAL A 297 -6.62 -19.86 -11.12
CA VAL A 297 -5.51 -18.93 -10.91
C VAL A 297 -4.28 -19.41 -11.66
#